data_AF-A0A1H4C5J2-F1
#
_entry.id   AF-A0A1H4C5J2-F1
#
_cell.length_a   1.000
_cell.length_b   1.000
_cell.length_c   1.000
_cell.angle_alpha   90.00
_cell.angle_beta   90.00
_cell.angle_gamma   90.00
#
_symmetry.space_group_name_H-M   'P 1'
#
loop_
_entity.id
_entity.type
_entity.pdbx_description
1 polymer ?
#
loop_
_entity_poly.entity_id
_entity_poly.type
_entity_poly.pdbx_seq_one_letter_code
_entity_poly.pdbx_strand_id
1 'polypeptide(L)'
;METENKNKPASPETINSLIVNMLLTLESSYKEMHADLRLVELLKQDNVPALDEEKKGYIGKILRVHANVCYTNLCLCAQLRASLKAKLNVEKQYIIRRSVVTLHETYKYLFGFTEKLTLWKELEVSLKNIYPAECQTINEASQRFLQEYAQEEDGTLRDVAKHFSDDPTEFFESMESVTERSVTERVAAAGAFLQPIHNILIKELKGHLGAAYDMAMGYPMPHQVFDVVGNRNEKVDAFDEALEKYSGIVNQVMHQISAAKKVCSQFNVDITQCGYWDAMTKNNIGLHILYIYLDTISTFRAFSLSETFAEIRLNLAYFILSVHEGFKKLYGFDAHKRDDSFWNRSIKTAIQKKGDDDAFKKADFIEKKLEVLAESKLLQDEDMIVALTHVGTNKKRHNESAFLVLDYFRHPVAKEEMNSLTEFLQVMNDIVRLYNDVIGWESKQIQTETEMMFAGYYDKIDEFDKLMKYKISDPEVMAQWEETSDKLREMLKKLERI
;
A
#
# COMPACT_ATOMS: atom_id res chain seq x y z
N MET A 1 -12.68 -35.29 -16.02
CA MET A 1 -11.50 -35.70 -15.24
C MET A 1 -10.34 -35.05 -15.97
N GLU A 2 -9.71 -33.97 -15.51
CA GLU A 2 -9.24 -33.61 -14.17
C GLU A 2 -9.73 -32.22 -13.75
N THR A 3 -10.55 -32.17 -12.71
CA THR A 3 -10.63 -30.98 -11.84
C THR A 3 -9.67 -31.22 -10.68
N GLU A 4 -8.37 -31.30 -10.99
CA GLU A 4 -7.35 -31.35 -9.95
C GLU A 4 -7.16 -29.94 -9.37
N ASN A 5 -7.64 -29.79 -8.13
CA ASN A 5 -7.10 -28.93 -7.07
C ASN A 5 -6.39 -27.63 -7.51
N LYS A 6 -7.13 -26.67 -8.09
CA LYS A 6 -6.64 -25.32 -8.43
C LYS A 6 -6.17 -24.47 -7.22
N ASN A 7 -6.20 -25.01 -6.01
CA ASN A 7 -5.93 -24.29 -4.76
C ASN A 7 -4.79 -24.90 -3.91
N LYS A 8 -3.94 -25.78 -4.47
CA LYS A 8 -2.78 -26.28 -3.72
C LYS A 8 -1.71 -25.17 -3.63
N PRO A 9 -1.20 -24.84 -2.42
CA PRO A 9 -0.05 -23.94 -2.29
C PRO A 9 1.13 -24.42 -3.12
N ALA A 10 1.90 -23.49 -3.69
CA ALA A 10 3.13 -23.79 -4.40
C ALA A 10 4.11 -24.55 -3.48
N SER A 11 4.86 -25.49 -4.04
CA SER A 11 5.88 -26.20 -3.26
C SER A 11 7.02 -25.25 -2.86
N PRO A 12 7.76 -25.53 -1.78
CA PRO A 12 8.93 -24.74 -1.41
C PRO A 12 9.95 -24.60 -2.56
N GLU A 13 10.14 -25.64 -3.36
CA GLU A 13 11.03 -25.62 -4.53
C GLU A 13 10.51 -24.67 -5.61
N THR A 14 9.20 -24.63 -5.81
CA THR A 14 8.55 -23.71 -6.75
C THR A 14 8.70 -22.27 -6.27
N ILE A 15 8.47 -22.01 -4.99
CA ILE A 15 8.65 -20.68 -4.38
C ILE A 15 10.11 -20.22 -4.52
N ASN A 16 11.07 -21.08 -4.19
CA ASN A 16 12.49 -20.78 -4.34
C ASN A 16 12.87 -20.50 -5.80
N SER A 17 12.33 -21.26 -6.74
CA SER A 17 12.57 -21.04 -8.18
C SER A 17 12.01 -19.69 -8.64
N LEU A 18 10.81 -19.32 -8.18
CA LEU A 18 10.21 -18.01 -8.45
C LEU A 18 11.05 -16.88 -7.87
N ILE A 19 11.50 -17.02 -6.61
CA ILE A 19 12.38 -16.06 -5.94
C ILE A 19 13.66 -15.84 -6.78
N VAL A 20 14.33 -16.90 -7.22
CA VAL A 20 15.54 -16.81 -8.04
C VAL A 20 15.25 -16.17 -9.41
N ASN A 21 14.21 -16.62 -10.11
CA ASN A 21 13.87 -16.09 -11.43
C ASN A 21 13.47 -14.61 -11.40
N MET A 22 12.77 -14.17 -10.35
CA MET A 22 12.44 -12.77 -10.13
C MET A 22 13.69 -11.92 -9.91
N LEU A 23 14.71 -12.45 -9.22
CA LEU A 23 15.98 -11.73 -9.06
C LEU A 23 16.71 -11.53 -10.38
N LEU A 24 16.81 -12.59 -11.19
CA LEU A 24 17.44 -12.52 -12.51
C LEU A 24 16.72 -11.51 -13.42
N THR A 25 15.39 -11.52 -13.38
CA THR A 25 14.56 -10.59 -14.16
C THR A 25 14.74 -9.15 -13.68
N LEU A 26 14.81 -8.93 -12.36
CA LEU A 26 15.06 -7.63 -11.75
C LEU A 26 16.43 -7.07 -12.17
N GLU A 27 17.49 -7.88 -12.09
CA GLU A 27 18.83 -7.45 -12.48
C GLU A 27 18.94 -7.18 -13.99
N SER A 28 18.30 -8.00 -14.83
CA SER A 28 18.22 -7.77 -16.28
C SER A 28 17.51 -6.45 -16.58
N SER A 29 16.36 -6.22 -15.95
CA SER A 29 15.58 -5.00 -16.14
C SER A 29 16.34 -3.75 -15.70
N TYR A 30 17.05 -3.81 -14.57
CA TYR A 30 17.92 -2.71 -14.11
C TYR A 30 19.03 -2.40 -15.12
N LYS A 31 19.67 -3.44 -15.65
CA LYS A 31 20.74 -3.32 -16.65
C LYS A 31 20.24 -2.67 -17.94
N GLU A 32 19.08 -3.10 -18.41
CA GLU A 32 18.45 -2.58 -19.63
C GLU A 32 18.02 -1.13 -19.46
N MET A 33 17.41 -0.76 -18.32
CA MET A 33 17.11 0.64 -18.00
C MET A 33 18.37 1.51 -18.05
N HIS A 34 19.48 1.01 -17.47
CA HIS A 34 20.74 1.74 -17.48
C HIS A 34 21.30 1.90 -18.90
N ALA A 35 21.25 0.85 -19.71
CA ALA A 35 21.64 0.92 -21.12
C ALA A 35 20.79 1.92 -21.89
N ASP A 36 19.46 1.94 -21.67
CA ASP A 36 18.56 2.88 -22.32
C ASP A 36 18.91 4.33 -21.99
N LEU A 37 19.20 4.63 -20.73
CA LEU A 37 19.62 5.96 -20.29
C LEU A 37 20.91 6.40 -21.02
N ARG A 38 21.89 5.50 -21.14
CA ARG A 38 23.13 5.77 -21.87
C ARG A 38 22.89 6.00 -23.36
N LEU A 39 22.03 5.20 -23.98
CA LEU A 39 21.68 5.38 -25.38
C LEU A 39 20.97 6.72 -25.62
N VAL A 40 20.08 7.13 -24.70
CA VAL A 40 19.45 8.46 -24.75
C VAL A 40 20.50 9.57 -24.64
N GLU A 41 21.49 9.44 -23.75
CA GLU A 41 22.61 10.39 -23.64
C GLU A 41 23.44 10.45 -24.93
N LEU A 42 23.75 9.31 -25.53
CA LEU A 42 24.52 9.22 -26.77
C LEU A 42 23.79 9.84 -27.97
N LEU A 43 22.47 9.62 -28.09
CA LEU A 43 21.65 10.22 -29.14
C LEU A 43 21.61 11.75 -29.03
N LYS A 44 21.61 12.31 -27.81
CA LYS A 44 21.63 13.76 -27.57
C LYS A 44 22.97 14.42 -27.90
N GLN A 45 24.07 13.67 -27.82
CA GLN A 45 25.42 14.18 -28.04
C GLN A 45 25.89 14.07 -29.50
N ASP A 46 25.01 13.66 -30.43
CA ASP A 46 25.35 13.35 -31.83
C ASP A 46 26.47 12.31 -31.99
N ASN A 47 26.72 11.52 -30.94
CA ASN A 47 27.76 10.50 -30.91
C ASN A 47 27.36 9.21 -31.67
N VAL A 48 26.19 9.21 -32.32
CA VAL A 48 25.75 8.18 -33.27
C VAL A 48 25.59 8.81 -34.66
N PRO A 49 26.70 9.13 -35.35
CA PRO A 49 26.72 9.99 -36.55
C PRO A 49 26.03 9.39 -37.79
N ALA A 50 25.59 8.13 -37.73
CA ALA A 50 24.96 7.43 -38.85
C ALA A 50 23.42 7.54 -38.90
N LEU A 51 22.79 8.20 -37.91
CA LEU A 51 21.33 8.31 -37.82
C LEU A 51 20.87 9.73 -38.18
N ASP A 52 19.85 9.81 -39.04
CA ASP A 52 19.11 11.06 -39.29
C ASP A 52 18.20 11.42 -38.08
N GLU A 53 17.73 12.68 -38.04
CA GLU A 53 16.92 13.20 -36.93
C GLU A 53 15.59 12.46 -36.74
N GLU A 54 14.98 11.97 -37.82
CA GLU A 54 13.72 11.21 -37.76
C GLU A 54 13.93 9.87 -37.04
N LYS A 55 14.99 9.14 -37.42
CA LYS A 55 15.38 7.88 -36.76
C LYS A 55 15.81 8.11 -35.33
N LYS A 56 16.57 9.16 -35.03
CA LYS A 56 16.90 9.52 -33.64
C LYS A 56 15.64 9.77 -32.82
N GLY A 57 14.66 10.47 -33.38
CA GLY A 57 13.35 10.69 -32.76
C GLY A 57 12.61 9.38 -32.48
N TYR A 58 12.52 8.49 -33.47
CA TYR A 58 11.88 7.17 -33.34
C TYR A 58 12.57 6.29 -32.28
N ILE A 59 13.90 6.17 -32.33
CA ILE A 59 14.67 5.40 -31.35
C ILE A 59 14.54 6.01 -29.95
N GLY A 60 14.55 7.34 -29.84
CA GLY A 60 14.33 8.03 -28.57
C GLY A 60 12.97 7.71 -27.95
N LYS A 61 11.92 7.54 -28.77
CA LYS A 61 10.60 7.07 -28.30
C LYS A 61 10.66 5.61 -27.82
N ILE A 62 11.33 4.72 -28.57
CA ILE A 62 11.51 3.32 -28.19
C ILE A 62 12.21 3.22 -26.82
N LEU A 63 13.33 3.92 -26.64
CA LEU A 63 14.12 3.91 -25.40
C LEU A 63 13.29 4.35 -24.19
N ARG A 64 12.43 5.38 -24.35
CA ARG A 64 11.56 5.87 -23.26
C ARG A 64 10.47 4.88 -22.88
N VAL A 65 9.86 4.21 -23.85
CA VAL A 65 8.87 3.15 -23.57
C VAL A 65 9.55 1.93 -22.95
N HIS A 66 10.66 1.49 -23.53
CA HIS A 66 11.42 0.33 -23.07
C HIS A 66 11.90 0.50 -21.62
N ALA A 67 12.47 1.67 -21.27
CA ALA A 67 12.92 1.96 -19.92
C ALA A 67 11.79 1.88 -18.89
N ASN A 68 10.58 2.38 -19.22
CA ASN A 68 9.43 2.29 -18.32
C ASN A 68 8.84 0.87 -18.22
N VAL A 69 8.91 0.07 -19.28
CA VAL A 69 8.54 -1.36 -19.23
C VAL A 69 9.52 -2.14 -18.35
N CYS A 70 10.82 -1.90 -18.51
CA CYS A 70 11.84 -2.49 -17.63
C CYS A 70 11.67 -2.03 -16.18
N TYR A 71 11.37 -0.75 -15.95
CA TYR A 71 11.06 -0.23 -14.62
C TYR A 71 9.84 -0.93 -14.00
N THR A 72 8.80 -1.16 -14.78
CA THR A 72 7.62 -1.92 -14.35
C THR A 72 8.01 -3.32 -13.92
N ASN A 73 8.77 -4.06 -14.74
CA ASN A 73 9.22 -5.42 -14.41
C ASN A 73 10.08 -5.43 -13.15
N LEU A 74 11.00 -4.47 -13.01
CA LEU A 74 11.82 -4.28 -11.82
C LEU A 74 10.97 -4.08 -10.56
N CYS A 75 9.94 -3.25 -10.62
CA CYS A 75 8.98 -3.03 -9.53
C CYS A 75 8.22 -4.29 -9.14
N LEU A 76 7.61 -4.96 -10.11
CA LEU A 76 6.80 -6.15 -9.88
C LEU A 76 7.64 -7.30 -9.31
N CYS A 77 8.84 -7.53 -9.85
CA CYS A 77 9.74 -8.56 -9.37
C CYS A 77 10.20 -8.29 -7.93
N ALA A 78 10.57 -7.06 -7.58
CA ALA A 78 10.98 -6.72 -6.21
C ALA A 78 9.85 -6.92 -5.20
N GLN A 79 8.63 -6.48 -5.53
CA GLN A 79 7.47 -6.58 -4.65
C GLN A 79 7.03 -8.04 -4.46
N LEU A 80 6.89 -8.80 -5.55
CA LEU A 80 6.50 -10.20 -5.46
C LEU A 80 7.58 -11.04 -4.76
N ARG A 81 8.86 -10.77 -5.01
CA ARG A 81 9.96 -11.47 -4.35
C ARG A 81 10.01 -11.17 -2.85
N ALA A 82 9.80 -9.92 -2.44
CA ALA A 82 9.66 -9.56 -1.04
C ALA A 82 8.45 -10.26 -0.39
N SER A 83 7.32 -10.35 -1.08
CA SER A 83 6.14 -11.10 -0.62
C SER A 83 6.42 -12.60 -0.45
N LEU A 84 7.13 -13.22 -1.38
CA LEU A 84 7.48 -14.65 -1.28
C LEU A 84 8.46 -14.92 -0.12
N LYS A 85 9.26 -13.92 0.28
CA LYS A 85 10.14 -13.98 1.46
C LYS A 85 9.41 -13.70 2.78
N ALA A 86 8.28 -13.00 2.75
CA ALA A 86 7.50 -12.66 3.94
C ALA A 86 6.82 -13.89 4.54
N LYS A 87 6.85 -13.99 5.88
CA LYS A 87 6.27 -15.12 6.62
C LYS A 87 4.76 -14.98 6.82
N LEU A 88 4.31 -13.74 7.09
CA LEU A 88 2.93 -13.44 7.50
C LEU A 88 2.10 -12.93 6.33
N ASN A 89 0.85 -13.38 6.22
CA ASN A 89 -0.06 -12.95 5.14
C ASN A 89 -0.33 -11.44 5.16
N VAL A 90 -0.42 -10.84 6.34
CA VAL A 90 -0.59 -9.38 6.46
C VAL A 90 0.60 -8.64 5.86
N GLU A 91 1.82 -9.08 6.13
CA GLU A 91 3.03 -8.47 5.57
C GLU A 91 3.04 -8.59 4.04
N LYS A 92 2.73 -9.78 3.52
CA LYS A 92 2.59 -10.02 2.08
C LYS A 92 1.61 -9.05 1.44
N GLN A 93 0.43 -8.89 2.03
CA GLN A 93 -0.62 -7.98 1.55
C GLN A 93 -0.13 -6.52 1.47
N TYR A 94 0.54 -6.03 2.51
CA TYR A 94 1.13 -4.68 2.50
C TYR A 94 2.24 -4.50 1.45
N ILE A 95 3.01 -5.55 1.17
CA ILE A 95 4.04 -5.52 0.13
C ILE A 95 3.39 -5.48 -1.27
N ILE A 96 2.51 -6.43 -1.57
CA ILE A 96 1.96 -6.64 -2.93
C ILE A 96 0.90 -5.62 -3.35
N ARG A 97 0.33 -4.85 -2.41
CA ARG A 97 -0.59 -3.74 -2.77
C ARG A 97 0.03 -2.76 -3.75
N ARG A 98 1.35 -2.57 -3.68
CA ARG A 98 2.09 -1.68 -4.60
C ARG A 98 2.16 -2.21 -6.03
N SER A 99 1.99 -3.52 -6.21
CA SER A 99 1.86 -4.10 -7.55
C SER A 99 0.60 -3.59 -8.24
N VAL A 100 -0.51 -3.41 -7.50
CA VAL A 100 -1.75 -2.82 -8.05
C VAL A 100 -1.50 -1.41 -8.57
N VAL A 101 -0.80 -0.58 -7.78
CA VAL A 101 -0.42 0.80 -8.17
C VAL A 101 0.46 0.78 -9.42
N THR A 102 1.52 -0.04 -9.41
CA THR A 102 2.46 -0.19 -10.52
C THR A 102 1.73 -0.57 -11.81
N LEU A 103 0.86 -1.59 -11.76
CA LEU A 103 0.13 -2.08 -12.92
C LEU A 103 -0.85 -1.04 -13.48
N HIS A 104 -1.61 -0.37 -12.60
CA HIS A 104 -2.56 0.67 -13.00
C HIS A 104 -1.85 1.84 -13.69
N GLU A 105 -0.75 2.35 -13.11
CA GLU A 105 0.02 3.44 -13.71
C GLU A 105 0.73 3.02 -15.01
N THR A 106 1.19 1.76 -15.09
CA THR A 106 1.77 1.22 -16.32
C THR A 106 0.74 1.14 -17.45
N TYR A 107 -0.45 0.63 -17.15
CA TYR A 107 -1.53 0.55 -18.14
C TYR A 107 -1.91 1.94 -18.65
N LYS A 108 -2.06 2.90 -17.72
CA LYS A 108 -2.33 4.30 -18.04
C LYS A 108 -1.25 4.92 -18.92
N TYR A 109 0.02 4.61 -18.69
CA TYR A 109 1.13 5.10 -19.48
C TYR A 109 1.13 4.52 -20.91
N LEU A 110 0.96 3.20 -21.04
CA LEU A 110 1.04 2.51 -22.31
C LEU A 110 -0.21 2.69 -23.18
N PHE A 111 -1.40 2.62 -22.59
CA PHE A 111 -2.65 2.58 -23.36
C PHE A 111 -3.56 3.76 -23.04
N GLY A 112 -3.49 4.31 -21.83
CA GLY A 112 -4.41 5.33 -21.35
C GLY A 112 -5.81 4.76 -21.06
N PHE A 113 -6.52 5.38 -20.12
CA PHE A 113 -7.93 5.03 -19.83
C PHE A 113 -8.94 5.80 -20.70
N THR A 114 -8.45 6.70 -21.55
CA THR A 114 -9.23 7.51 -22.48
C THR A 114 -8.68 7.32 -23.89
N GLU A 115 -9.36 7.84 -24.92
CA GLU A 115 -8.89 7.82 -26.31
C GLU A 115 -7.59 8.61 -26.56
N LYS A 116 -6.93 9.09 -25.51
CA LYS A 116 -5.67 9.80 -25.60
C LYS A 116 -4.60 8.94 -26.28
N LEU A 117 -3.92 9.54 -27.25
CA LEU A 117 -2.76 8.95 -27.91
C LEU A 117 -1.57 8.92 -26.94
N THR A 118 -1.11 7.72 -26.61
CA THR A 118 0.07 7.47 -25.77
C THR A 118 1.31 7.26 -26.63
N LEU A 119 2.49 7.33 -26.01
CA LEU A 119 3.75 7.12 -26.73
C LEU A 119 3.86 5.70 -27.31
N TRP A 120 3.34 4.70 -26.60
CA TRP A 120 3.25 3.34 -27.13
C TRP A 120 2.31 3.26 -28.33
N LYS A 121 1.11 3.86 -28.28
CA LYS A 121 0.18 3.87 -29.41
C LYS A 121 0.77 4.55 -30.65
N GLU A 122 1.59 5.60 -30.48
CA GLU A 122 2.33 6.21 -31.60
C GLU A 122 3.34 5.23 -32.23
N LEU A 123 4.13 4.53 -31.40
CA LEU A 123 5.08 3.53 -31.88
C LEU A 123 4.37 2.35 -32.56
N GLU A 124 3.27 1.90 -31.98
CA GLU A 124 2.47 0.77 -32.47
C GLU A 124 2.01 0.97 -33.92
N VAL A 125 1.66 2.19 -34.32
CA VAL A 125 1.31 2.51 -35.72
C VAL A 125 2.45 2.15 -36.68
N SER A 126 3.69 2.43 -36.29
CA SER A 126 4.87 2.10 -37.09
C SER A 126 5.19 0.60 -37.03
N LEU A 127 5.10 0.02 -35.83
CA LEU A 127 5.43 -1.38 -35.56
C LEU A 127 4.43 -2.35 -36.19
N LYS A 128 3.16 -1.97 -36.39
CA LYS A 128 2.14 -2.81 -37.04
C LYS A 128 2.53 -3.29 -38.43
N ASN A 129 3.31 -2.49 -39.17
CA ASN A 129 3.77 -2.87 -40.50
C ASN A 129 4.89 -3.92 -40.48
N ILE A 130 5.59 -4.04 -39.35
CA ILE A 130 6.77 -4.91 -39.17
C ILE A 130 6.39 -6.17 -38.36
N TYR A 131 5.58 -6.00 -37.31
CA TYR A 131 5.18 -7.00 -36.32
C TYR A 131 3.65 -7.04 -36.14
N PRO A 132 2.87 -7.32 -37.19
CA PRO A 132 1.40 -7.24 -37.13
C PRO A 132 0.78 -8.22 -36.12
N ALA A 133 1.30 -9.46 -36.06
CA ALA A 133 0.77 -10.51 -35.17
C ALA A 133 1.03 -10.20 -33.69
N GLU A 134 2.25 -9.73 -33.37
CA GLU A 134 2.60 -9.35 -32.00
C GLU A 134 1.81 -8.11 -31.55
N CYS A 135 1.65 -7.10 -32.42
CA CYS A 135 0.82 -5.93 -32.10
C CYS A 135 -0.65 -6.31 -31.86
N GLN A 136 -1.20 -7.23 -32.66
CA GLN A 136 -2.56 -7.76 -32.42
C GLN A 136 -2.65 -8.45 -31.06
N THR A 137 -1.70 -9.32 -30.73
CA THR A 137 -1.66 -10.05 -29.45
C THR A 137 -1.58 -9.08 -28.26
N ILE A 138 -0.75 -8.04 -28.37
CA ILE A 138 -0.62 -6.99 -27.35
C ILE A 138 -1.96 -6.28 -27.14
N ASN A 139 -2.64 -5.90 -28.22
CA ASN A 139 -3.93 -5.22 -28.13
C ASN A 139 -4.99 -6.09 -27.46
N GLU A 140 -5.15 -7.34 -27.89
CA GLU A 140 -6.10 -8.28 -27.29
C GLU A 140 -5.82 -8.49 -25.80
N ALA A 141 -4.55 -8.67 -25.42
CA ALA A 141 -4.16 -8.77 -24.02
C ALA A 141 -4.44 -7.50 -23.21
N SER A 142 -4.16 -6.31 -23.78
CA SER A 142 -4.44 -5.03 -23.13
C SER A 142 -5.94 -4.78 -22.93
N GLN A 143 -6.79 -5.22 -23.86
CA GLN A 143 -8.25 -5.09 -23.74
C GLN A 143 -8.81 -6.03 -22.67
N ARG A 144 -8.32 -7.27 -22.59
CA ARG A 144 -8.68 -8.18 -21.48
C ARG A 144 -8.27 -7.61 -20.13
N PHE A 145 -7.05 -7.08 -20.03
CA PHE A 145 -6.59 -6.44 -18.80
C PHE A 145 -7.48 -5.25 -18.40
N LEU A 146 -7.87 -4.41 -19.37
CA LEU A 146 -8.80 -3.30 -19.11
C LEU A 146 -10.10 -3.79 -18.49
N GLN A 147 -10.72 -4.80 -19.12
CA GLN A 147 -12.01 -5.36 -18.72
C GLN A 147 -11.98 -6.02 -17.34
N GLU A 148 -10.86 -6.64 -16.97
CA GLU A 148 -10.75 -7.41 -15.73
C GLU A 148 -10.12 -6.65 -14.55
N TYR A 149 -9.20 -5.73 -14.80
CA TYR A 149 -8.28 -5.20 -13.77
C TYR A 149 -8.01 -3.69 -13.85
N ALA A 150 -8.77 -2.97 -14.68
CA ALA A 150 -8.64 -1.52 -14.84
C ALA A 150 -10.01 -0.82 -14.86
N GLN A 151 -10.93 -1.31 -14.02
CA GLN A 151 -12.26 -0.73 -13.78
C GLN A 151 -12.21 0.37 -12.70
N GLU A 152 -13.36 0.98 -12.40
CA GLU A 152 -13.46 2.09 -11.43
C GLU A 152 -13.00 1.66 -10.03
N GLU A 153 -13.38 0.45 -9.61
CA GLU A 153 -13.00 -0.14 -8.33
C GLU A 153 -11.48 -0.34 -8.22
N ASP A 154 -10.81 -0.61 -9.33
CA ASP A 154 -9.35 -0.70 -9.39
C ASP A 154 -8.67 0.67 -9.25
N GLY A 155 -9.35 1.73 -9.71
CA GLY A 155 -8.95 3.12 -9.48
C GLY A 155 -8.99 3.45 -7.99
N THR A 156 -10.10 3.13 -7.32
CA THR A 156 -10.26 3.29 -5.87
C THR A 156 -9.21 2.49 -5.11
N LEU A 157 -9.06 1.19 -5.43
CA LEU A 157 -8.06 0.34 -4.80
C LEU A 157 -6.64 0.88 -4.97
N ARG A 158 -6.30 1.41 -6.16
CA ARG A 158 -5.01 2.04 -6.41
C ARG A 158 -4.80 3.27 -5.53
N ASP A 159 -5.80 4.13 -5.38
CA ASP A 159 -5.69 5.35 -4.60
C ASP A 159 -5.57 5.05 -3.10
N VAL A 160 -6.35 4.08 -2.61
CA VAL A 160 -6.27 3.59 -1.23
C VAL A 160 -4.91 2.95 -0.94
N ALA A 161 -4.41 2.10 -1.84
CA ALA A 161 -3.10 1.47 -1.72
C ALA A 161 -1.94 2.48 -1.75
N LYS A 162 -2.14 3.64 -2.38
CA LYS A 162 -1.13 4.69 -2.52
C LYS A 162 -1.11 5.67 -1.34
N HIS A 163 -2.26 6.17 -0.91
CA HIS A 163 -2.33 7.37 -0.06
C HIS A 163 -2.85 7.16 1.37
N PHE A 164 -3.30 5.94 1.70
CA PHE A 164 -4.17 5.67 2.85
C PHE A 164 -5.49 6.46 2.74
N SER A 165 -6.64 5.76 2.70
CA SER A 165 -7.95 6.44 2.70
C SER A 165 -8.09 7.34 3.94
N ASP A 166 -8.91 8.37 3.86
CA ASP A 166 -9.35 9.09 5.06
C ASP A 166 -10.34 8.27 5.90
N ASP A 167 -11.02 7.29 5.29
CA ASP A 167 -11.85 6.28 5.96
C ASP A 167 -11.03 4.99 6.19
N PRO A 168 -10.71 4.64 7.45
CA PRO A 168 -9.92 3.44 7.74
C PRO A 168 -10.69 2.15 7.42
N THR A 169 -12.02 2.19 7.42
CA THR A 169 -12.87 1.03 7.07
C THR A 169 -12.73 0.73 5.58
N GLU A 170 -12.81 1.76 4.74
CA GLU A 170 -12.57 1.65 3.29
C GLU A 170 -11.16 1.11 3.01
N PHE A 171 -10.16 1.58 3.77
CA PHE A 171 -8.80 1.08 3.65
C PHE A 171 -8.73 -0.43 3.93
N PHE A 172 -9.34 -0.90 5.03
CA PHE A 172 -9.36 -2.31 5.36
C PHE A 172 -10.06 -3.16 4.31
N GLU A 173 -11.29 -2.77 3.92
CA GLU A 173 -12.11 -3.51 2.96
C GLU A 173 -11.39 -3.59 1.60
N SER A 174 -10.73 -2.52 1.19
CA SER A 174 -9.87 -2.50 -0.01
C SER A 174 -8.67 -3.43 0.14
N MET A 175 -7.96 -3.36 1.27
CA MET A 175 -6.79 -4.20 1.51
C MET A 175 -7.15 -5.69 1.59
N GLU A 176 -8.30 -6.06 2.15
CA GLU A 176 -8.78 -7.45 2.20
C GLU A 176 -8.88 -8.09 0.80
N SER A 177 -9.22 -7.29 -0.22
CA SER A 177 -9.24 -7.74 -1.63
C SER A 177 -7.84 -8.02 -2.21
N VAL A 178 -6.79 -7.44 -1.62
CA VAL A 178 -5.40 -7.62 -2.02
C VAL A 178 -4.88 -8.95 -1.48
N THR A 179 -5.06 -10.00 -2.27
CA THR A 179 -4.55 -11.35 -1.98
C THR A 179 -3.42 -11.73 -2.93
N GLU A 180 -2.52 -12.64 -2.52
CA GLU A 180 -1.45 -13.16 -3.39
C GLU A 180 -2.02 -13.66 -4.73
N ARG A 181 -3.14 -14.38 -4.70
CA ARG A 181 -3.84 -14.83 -5.90
C ARG A 181 -4.28 -13.67 -6.80
N SER A 182 -5.06 -12.74 -6.26
CA SER A 182 -5.61 -11.62 -7.06
C SER A 182 -4.51 -10.79 -7.71
N VAL A 183 -3.40 -10.55 -7.00
CA VAL A 183 -2.29 -9.74 -7.51
C VAL A 183 -1.44 -10.53 -8.50
N THR A 184 -1.19 -11.82 -8.27
CA THR A 184 -0.43 -12.64 -9.24
C THR A 184 -1.20 -12.88 -10.53
N GLU A 185 -2.52 -13.05 -10.48
CA GLU A 185 -3.39 -13.10 -11.67
C GLU A 185 -3.31 -11.80 -12.47
N ARG A 186 -3.38 -10.63 -11.80
CA ARG A 186 -3.17 -9.31 -12.41
C ARG A 186 -1.79 -9.17 -13.06
N VAL A 187 -0.73 -9.57 -12.36
CA VAL A 187 0.64 -9.50 -12.89
C VAL A 187 0.82 -10.42 -14.10
N ALA A 188 0.26 -11.63 -14.06
CA ALA A 188 0.28 -12.56 -15.18
C ALA A 188 -0.47 -12.00 -16.40
N ALA A 189 -1.66 -11.41 -16.19
CA ALA A 189 -2.43 -10.75 -17.23
C ALA A 189 -1.66 -9.57 -17.85
N ALA A 190 -0.97 -8.77 -17.03
CA ALA A 190 -0.11 -7.70 -17.52
C ALA A 190 1.10 -8.20 -18.30
N GLY A 191 1.73 -9.29 -17.84
CA GLY A 191 2.83 -9.95 -18.52
C GLY A 191 2.50 -10.35 -19.97
N ALA A 192 1.23 -10.67 -20.24
CA ALA A 192 0.76 -11.02 -21.59
C ALA A 192 0.88 -9.87 -22.62
N PHE A 193 0.93 -8.60 -22.19
CA PHE A 193 1.26 -7.48 -23.07
C PHE A 193 2.64 -6.88 -22.80
N LEU A 194 3.14 -6.89 -21.56
CA LEU A 194 4.46 -6.32 -21.23
C LEU A 194 5.61 -7.09 -21.89
N GLN A 195 5.57 -8.43 -21.87
CA GLN A 195 6.65 -9.24 -22.43
C GLN A 195 6.75 -9.09 -23.96
N PRO A 196 5.66 -9.16 -24.75
CA PRO A 196 5.75 -8.90 -26.18
C PRO A 196 6.21 -7.48 -26.51
N ILE A 197 5.74 -6.46 -25.78
CA ILE A 197 6.21 -5.07 -25.94
C ILE A 197 7.73 -5.01 -25.76
N HIS A 198 8.22 -5.49 -24.61
CA HIS A 198 9.65 -5.53 -24.31
C HIS A 198 10.46 -6.21 -25.42
N ASN A 199 10.02 -7.40 -25.88
CA ASN A 199 10.71 -8.15 -26.93
C ASN A 199 10.79 -7.40 -28.27
N ILE A 200 9.70 -6.75 -28.70
CA ILE A 200 9.69 -5.97 -29.94
C ILE A 200 10.64 -4.77 -29.83
N LEU A 201 10.58 -4.04 -28.71
CA LEU A 201 11.41 -2.86 -28.50
C LEU A 201 12.90 -3.23 -28.49
N ILE A 202 13.31 -4.33 -27.85
CA ILE A 202 14.70 -4.82 -27.93
C ILE A 202 15.11 -5.17 -29.36
N LYS A 203 14.24 -5.86 -30.12
CA LYS A 203 14.54 -6.21 -31.52
C LYS A 203 14.78 -4.95 -32.35
N GLU A 204 13.94 -3.93 -32.19
CA GLU A 204 14.10 -2.64 -32.85
C GLU A 204 15.39 -1.92 -32.42
N LEU A 205 15.67 -1.83 -31.12
CA LEU A 205 16.89 -1.20 -30.62
C LEU A 205 18.14 -1.88 -31.19
N LYS A 206 18.20 -3.21 -31.17
CA LYS A 206 19.31 -3.98 -31.77
C LYS A 206 19.40 -3.78 -33.28
N GLY A 207 18.26 -3.78 -33.98
CA GLY A 207 18.20 -3.62 -35.43
C GLY A 207 18.74 -2.26 -35.90
N HIS A 208 18.41 -1.18 -35.18
CA HIS A 208 18.83 0.18 -35.56
C HIS A 208 20.20 0.58 -35.00
N LEU A 209 20.56 0.13 -33.80
CA LEU A 209 21.78 0.57 -33.11
C LEU A 209 22.94 -0.42 -33.19
N GLY A 210 22.67 -1.70 -33.45
CA GLY A 210 23.68 -2.75 -33.58
C GLY A 210 24.71 -2.73 -32.45
N ALA A 211 25.98 -2.55 -32.81
CA ALA A 211 27.11 -2.51 -31.87
C ALA A 211 26.99 -1.44 -30.78
N ALA A 212 26.28 -0.32 -31.02
CA ALA A 212 26.07 0.70 -30.00
C ALA A 212 25.15 0.19 -28.88
N TYR A 213 24.13 -0.62 -29.20
CA TYR A 213 23.29 -1.28 -28.20
C TYR A 213 24.11 -2.29 -27.38
N ASP A 214 24.89 -3.14 -28.04
CA ASP A 214 25.72 -4.14 -27.35
C ASP A 214 26.76 -3.47 -26.44
N MET A 215 27.34 -2.36 -26.88
CA MET A 215 28.24 -1.55 -26.05
C MET A 215 27.51 -0.97 -24.83
N ALA A 216 26.32 -0.39 -25.01
CA ALA A 216 25.48 0.14 -23.93
C ALA A 216 25.17 -0.92 -22.86
N MET A 217 24.81 -2.13 -23.30
CA MET A 217 24.59 -3.29 -22.43
C MET A 217 25.86 -3.80 -21.74
N GLY A 218 27.04 -3.51 -22.30
CA GLY A 218 28.33 -3.86 -21.71
C GLY A 218 28.83 -2.86 -20.65
N TYR A 219 28.21 -1.68 -20.53
CA TYR A 219 28.66 -0.67 -19.56
C TYR A 219 28.49 -1.17 -18.13
N PRO A 220 29.51 -0.97 -17.26
CA PRO A 220 29.39 -1.27 -15.85
C PRO A 220 28.21 -0.53 -15.23
N MET A 221 27.35 -1.28 -14.53
CA MET A 221 26.27 -0.67 -13.78
C MET A 221 26.83 0.04 -12.54
N PRO A 222 26.27 1.21 -12.16
CA PRO A 222 26.56 1.80 -10.86
C PRO A 222 26.24 0.76 -9.79
N HIS A 223 27.24 0.45 -8.98
CA HIS A 223 27.11 -0.40 -7.80
C HIS A 223 27.76 0.36 -6.65
N GLN A 224 26.97 0.64 -5.62
CA GLN A 224 27.49 1.19 -4.36
C GLN A 224 27.43 0.08 -3.32
N VAL A 225 28.53 -0.09 -2.58
CA VAL A 225 28.54 -0.92 -1.39
C VAL A 225 27.77 -0.15 -0.32
N PHE A 226 26.64 -0.69 0.14
CA PHE A 226 25.89 -0.08 1.22
C PHE A 226 26.51 -0.46 2.55
N ASP A 227 27.34 0.44 3.08
CA ASP A 227 27.79 0.35 4.47
C ASP A 227 26.70 0.94 5.37
N VAL A 228 25.55 0.25 5.46
CA VAL A 228 24.56 0.58 6.50
C VAL A 228 25.13 0.07 7.81
N VAL A 229 25.95 0.91 8.45
CA VAL A 229 26.54 0.66 9.76
C VAL A 229 25.40 0.38 10.75
N GLY A 230 25.28 -0.88 11.18
CA GLY A 230 24.31 -1.35 12.16
C GLY A 230 23.04 -1.95 11.55
N ASN A 231 23.03 -3.28 11.40
CA ASN A 231 21.84 -4.14 11.53
C ASN A 231 20.68 -3.97 10.54
N ARG A 232 20.92 -4.17 9.25
CA ARG A 232 19.81 -4.55 8.35
C ARG A 232 19.08 -5.83 8.83
N ASN A 233 19.82 -6.78 9.42
CA ASN A 233 19.30 -8.09 9.77
C ASN A 233 19.07 -8.34 11.27
N GLU A 234 19.65 -7.55 12.18
CA GLU A 234 19.41 -7.82 13.61
C GLU A 234 18.02 -7.34 14.00
N LYS A 235 17.26 -8.23 14.65
CA LYS A 235 15.88 -8.04 15.15
C LYS A 235 14.77 -8.09 14.10
N VAL A 236 15.01 -8.62 12.89
CA VAL A 236 13.92 -8.85 11.91
C VAL A 236 12.83 -9.78 12.48
N ASP A 237 13.19 -10.74 13.33
CA ASP A 237 12.21 -11.62 13.99
C ASP A 237 11.36 -10.88 15.03
N ALA A 238 11.84 -9.79 15.63
CA ALA A 238 11.04 -8.97 16.54
C ALA A 238 9.89 -8.24 15.80
N PHE A 239 9.96 -8.16 14.46
CA PHE A 239 8.85 -7.64 13.65
C PHE A 239 7.72 -8.66 13.49
N ASP A 240 7.99 -9.97 13.58
CA ASP A 240 6.93 -10.98 13.50
C ASP A 240 5.92 -10.77 14.63
N GLU A 241 6.39 -10.63 15.88
CA GLU A 241 5.52 -10.37 17.04
C GLU A 241 4.72 -9.07 16.89
N ALA A 242 5.34 -8.01 16.40
CA ALA A 242 4.67 -6.72 16.19
C ALA A 242 3.60 -6.82 15.10
N LEU A 243 3.93 -7.41 13.95
CA LEU A 243 3.00 -7.61 12.83
C LEU A 243 1.81 -8.47 13.26
N GLU A 244 2.03 -9.59 13.95
CA GLU A 244 0.96 -10.44 14.48
C GLU A 244 0.07 -9.70 15.47
N LYS A 245 0.67 -9.03 16.46
CA LYS A 245 -0.07 -8.29 17.48
C LYS A 245 -0.98 -7.23 16.87
N TYR A 246 -0.41 -6.35 16.04
CA TYR A 246 -1.14 -5.18 15.55
C TYR A 246 -2.11 -5.53 14.42
N SER A 247 -1.79 -6.53 13.58
CA SER A 247 -2.77 -7.06 12.62
C SER A 247 -3.93 -7.77 13.34
N GLY A 248 -3.66 -8.48 14.45
CA GLY A 248 -4.70 -9.07 15.29
C GLY A 248 -5.67 -8.02 15.85
N ILE A 249 -5.16 -6.89 16.34
CA ILE A 249 -5.98 -5.77 16.83
C ILE A 249 -6.85 -5.21 15.70
N VAL A 250 -6.27 -4.94 14.53
CA VAL A 250 -7.01 -4.48 13.35
C VAL A 250 -8.16 -5.44 13.02
N ASN A 251 -7.86 -6.73 12.90
CA ASN A 251 -8.85 -7.74 12.55
C ASN A 251 -9.98 -7.83 13.58
N GLN A 252 -9.66 -7.71 14.87
CA GLN A 252 -10.66 -7.71 15.94
C GLN A 252 -11.62 -6.52 15.81
N VAL A 253 -11.07 -5.30 15.63
CA VAL A 253 -11.88 -4.08 15.47
C VAL A 253 -12.78 -4.17 14.23
N MET A 254 -12.24 -4.66 13.11
CA MET A 254 -13.02 -4.80 11.88
C MET A 254 -14.11 -5.87 11.99
N HIS A 255 -13.84 -6.97 12.71
CA HIS A 255 -14.87 -7.96 13.02
C HIS A 255 -16.00 -7.38 13.86
N GLN A 256 -15.70 -6.53 14.85
CA GLN A 256 -16.70 -5.82 15.65
C GLN A 256 -17.56 -4.90 14.79
N ILE A 257 -16.93 -4.10 13.91
CA ILE A 257 -17.63 -3.22 12.95
C ILE A 257 -18.56 -4.06 12.05
N SER A 258 -18.08 -5.17 11.50
CA SER A 258 -18.88 -6.06 10.64
C SER A 258 -20.05 -6.70 11.39
N ALA A 259 -19.83 -7.16 12.61
CA ALA A 259 -20.88 -7.71 13.48
C ALA A 259 -21.96 -6.67 13.77
N ALA A 260 -21.57 -5.42 14.10
CA ALA A 260 -22.48 -4.32 14.31
C ALA A 260 -23.31 -4.00 13.05
N LYS A 261 -22.67 -3.90 11.86
CA LYS A 261 -23.39 -3.73 10.57
C LYS A 261 -24.45 -4.82 10.38
N LYS A 262 -24.10 -6.08 10.66
CA LYS A 262 -24.99 -7.24 10.49
C LYS A 262 -26.20 -7.19 11.45
N VAL A 263 -25.97 -6.89 12.72
CA VAL A 263 -27.06 -6.78 13.72
C VAL A 263 -28.00 -5.64 13.35
N CYS A 264 -27.47 -4.47 13.01
CA CYS A 264 -28.30 -3.33 12.63
C CYS A 264 -29.12 -3.58 11.37
N SER A 265 -28.54 -4.25 10.36
CA SER A 265 -29.29 -4.69 9.18
C SER A 265 -30.40 -5.68 9.54
N GLN A 266 -30.15 -6.64 10.43
CA GLN A 266 -31.15 -7.63 10.86
C GLN A 266 -32.35 -6.99 11.56
N PHE A 267 -32.12 -5.91 12.32
CA PHE A 267 -33.17 -5.23 13.07
C PHE A 267 -33.68 -3.94 12.40
N ASN A 268 -33.25 -3.67 11.15
CA ASN A 268 -33.57 -2.45 10.41
C ASN A 268 -33.30 -1.16 11.21
N VAL A 269 -32.18 -1.16 11.95
CA VAL A 269 -31.71 -0.02 12.73
C VAL A 269 -30.68 0.75 11.91
N ASP A 270 -30.88 2.05 11.78
CA ASP A 270 -29.89 2.94 11.17
C ASP A 270 -28.77 3.26 12.17
N ILE A 271 -27.67 2.50 12.10
CA ILE A 271 -26.51 2.68 12.97
C ILE A 271 -25.76 3.99 12.69
N THR A 272 -25.96 4.61 11.52
CA THR A 272 -25.25 5.83 11.15
C THR A 272 -25.67 7.05 11.98
N GLN A 273 -26.81 6.96 12.65
CA GLN A 273 -27.29 7.98 13.58
C GLN A 273 -26.66 7.85 14.98
N CYS A 274 -25.92 6.78 15.24
CA CYS A 274 -25.18 6.62 16.49
C CYS A 274 -23.88 7.44 16.44
N GLY A 275 -23.74 8.43 17.32
CA GLY A 275 -22.52 9.25 17.37
C GLY A 275 -21.22 8.47 17.62
N TYR A 276 -21.31 7.26 18.19
CA TYR A 276 -20.17 6.34 18.35
C TYR A 276 -19.79 5.61 17.07
N TRP A 277 -20.71 5.48 16.10
CA TRP A 277 -20.46 4.77 14.85
C TRP A 277 -19.37 5.42 14.02
N ASP A 278 -19.42 6.74 13.88
CA ASP A 278 -18.39 7.50 13.17
C ASP A 278 -17.04 7.39 13.87
N ALA A 279 -16.99 7.36 15.20
CA ALA A 279 -15.76 7.17 15.97
C ALA A 279 -15.16 5.77 15.79
N MET A 280 -16.00 4.74 15.68
CA MET A 280 -15.55 3.36 15.43
C MET A 280 -15.13 3.11 13.98
N THR A 281 -15.69 3.86 13.02
CA THR A 281 -15.46 3.70 11.57
C THR A 281 -14.62 4.85 11.00
N LYS A 282 -15.26 5.86 10.38
CA LYS A 282 -14.60 6.93 9.60
C LYS A 282 -13.54 7.71 10.38
N ASN A 283 -13.77 7.95 11.66
CA ASN A 283 -12.89 8.73 12.52
C ASN A 283 -11.97 7.86 13.41
N ASN A 284 -11.86 6.55 13.12
CA ASN A 284 -11.03 5.64 13.91
C ASN A 284 -9.54 5.80 13.57
N ILE A 285 -8.92 6.78 14.21
CA ILE A 285 -7.51 7.15 13.97
C ILE A 285 -6.54 6.07 14.45
N GLY A 286 -6.97 5.23 15.39
CA GLY A 286 -6.19 4.06 15.81
C GLY A 286 -5.94 3.10 14.68
N LEU A 287 -6.98 2.78 13.91
CA LEU A 287 -6.82 1.95 12.72
C LEU A 287 -5.85 2.58 11.72
N HIS A 288 -5.96 3.89 11.46
CA HIS A 288 -5.01 4.60 10.60
C HIS A 288 -3.56 4.50 11.06
N ILE A 289 -3.31 4.73 12.36
CA ILE A 289 -1.97 4.62 12.95
C ILE A 289 -1.43 3.19 12.78
N LEU A 290 -2.27 2.18 13.02
CA LEU A 290 -1.90 0.78 12.85
C LEU A 290 -1.61 0.43 11.38
N TYR A 291 -2.37 0.96 10.42
CA TYR A 291 -2.10 0.75 8.99
C TYR A 291 -0.78 1.36 8.54
N ILE A 292 -0.49 2.59 8.97
CA ILE A 292 0.78 3.25 8.70
C ILE A 292 1.92 2.43 9.33
N TYR A 293 1.75 1.97 10.56
CA TYR A 293 2.74 1.16 11.28
C TYR A 293 3.04 -0.16 10.54
N LEU A 294 2.00 -0.92 10.19
CA LEU A 294 2.11 -2.20 9.51
C LEU A 294 2.82 -2.04 8.16
N ASP A 295 2.42 -1.06 7.34
CA ASP A 295 3.04 -0.81 6.04
C ASP A 295 4.53 -0.40 6.16
N THR A 296 4.83 0.46 7.12
CA THR A 296 6.19 0.96 7.34
C THR A 296 7.13 -0.17 7.79
N ILE A 297 6.68 -1.08 8.65
CA ILE A 297 7.49 -2.24 9.07
C ILE A 297 7.61 -3.27 7.95
N SER A 298 6.54 -3.55 7.20
CA SER A 298 6.60 -4.47 6.06
C SER A 298 7.60 -3.99 5.01
N THR A 299 7.62 -2.69 4.68
CA THR A 299 8.61 -2.13 3.73
C THR A 299 10.02 -2.09 4.30
N PHE A 300 10.19 -1.74 5.58
CA PHE A 300 11.49 -1.79 6.22
C PHE A 300 12.08 -3.21 6.20
N ARG A 301 11.26 -4.23 6.49
CA ARG A 301 11.67 -5.64 6.44
C ARG A 301 12.02 -6.09 5.02
N ALA A 302 11.22 -5.71 4.01
CA ALA A 302 11.55 -5.98 2.61
C ALA A 302 12.90 -5.36 2.21
N PHE A 303 13.18 -4.13 2.63
CA PHE A 303 14.47 -3.47 2.44
C PHE A 303 15.61 -4.23 3.14
N SER A 304 15.41 -4.60 4.41
CA SER A 304 16.38 -5.36 5.20
C SER A 304 16.76 -6.71 4.57
N LEU A 305 15.79 -7.41 3.97
CA LEU A 305 15.96 -8.74 3.36
C LEU A 305 16.34 -8.70 1.87
N SER A 306 16.63 -7.51 1.33
CA SER A 306 17.05 -7.34 -0.06
C SER A 306 18.51 -7.76 -0.26
N GLU A 307 18.81 -8.41 -1.39
CA GLU A 307 20.11 -9.04 -1.65
C GLU A 307 20.96 -8.24 -2.64
N THR A 308 20.36 -7.73 -3.71
CA THR A 308 21.09 -7.05 -4.78
C THR A 308 20.93 -5.53 -4.71
N PHE A 309 21.85 -4.79 -5.32
CA PHE A 309 21.86 -3.34 -5.30
C PHE A 309 20.51 -2.72 -5.74
N ALA A 310 19.97 -3.19 -6.87
CA ALA A 310 18.71 -2.67 -7.40
C ALA A 310 17.51 -3.02 -6.50
N GLU A 311 17.46 -4.24 -5.96
CA GLU A 311 16.43 -4.66 -5.00
C GLU A 311 16.49 -3.80 -3.73
N ILE A 312 17.68 -3.58 -3.18
CA ILE A 312 17.94 -2.73 -2.01
C ILE A 312 17.46 -1.30 -2.26
N ARG A 313 17.87 -0.68 -3.38
CA ARG A 313 17.49 0.70 -3.68
C ARG A 313 15.99 0.86 -3.85
N LEU A 314 15.35 -0.10 -4.50
CA LEU A 314 13.92 -0.03 -4.77
C LEU A 314 13.10 -0.23 -3.49
N ASN A 315 13.44 -1.23 -2.67
CA ASN A 315 12.74 -1.45 -1.40
C ASN A 315 13.01 -0.31 -0.41
N LEU A 316 14.19 0.31 -0.42
CA LEU A 316 14.45 1.55 0.32
C LEU A 316 13.53 2.69 -0.16
N ALA A 317 13.38 2.85 -1.46
CA ALA A 317 12.46 3.83 -2.03
C ALA A 317 11.00 3.59 -1.58
N TYR A 318 10.54 2.33 -1.55
CA TYR A 318 9.21 2.02 -1.03
C TYR A 318 9.07 2.28 0.47
N PHE A 319 10.12 2.03 1.24
CA PHE A 319 10.14 2.37 2.66
C PHE A 319 10.05 3.89 2.87
N ILE A 320 10.81 4.70 2.12
CA ILE A 320 10.71 6.16 2.16
C ILE A 320 9.31 6.63 1.77
N LEU A 321 8.71 6.03 0.74
CA LEU A 321 7.34 6.34 0.32
C LEU A 321 6.32 6.07 1.43
N SER A 322 6.42 4.93 2.13
CA SER A 322 5.57 4.61 3.28
C SER A 322 5.72 5.62 4.41
N VAL A 323 6.97 6.00 4.72
CA VAL A 323 7.24 7.02 5.73
C VAL A 323 6.68 8.37 5.32
N HIS A 324 6.84 8.78 4.05
CA HIS A 324 6.31 10.03 3.52
C HIS A 324 4.78 10.11 3.65
N GLU A 325 4.06 9.14 3.07
CA GLU A 325 2.59 9.16 3.06
C GLU A 325 2.03 8.99 4.49
N GLY A 326 2.65 8.14 5.31
CA GLY A 326 2.30 7.98 6.71
C GLY A 326 2.51 9.25 7.53
N PHE A 327 3.68 9.88 7.41
CA PHE A 327 4.00 11.12 8.11
C PHE A 327 3.09 12.28 7.70
N LYS A 328 2.77 12.38 6.41
CA LYS A 328 1.85 13.39 5.87
C LYS A 328 0.46 13.35 6.53
N LYS A 329 -0.07 12.15 6.78
CA LYS A 329 -1.37 11.95 7.47
C LYS A 329 -1.25 12.11 8.98
N LEU A 330 -0.17 11.60 9.56
CA LEU A 330 0.05 11.60 11.00
C LEU A 330 0.29 13.01 11.56
N TYR A 331 1.19 13.79 10.95
CA TYR A 331 1.64 15.07 11.46
C TYR A 331 1.70 16.16 10.39
N GLY A 332 2.11 15.85 9.15
CA GLY A 332 2.21 16.84 8.07
C GLY A 332 3.51 17.67 8.09
N PHE A 333 3.88 18.18 6.91
CA PHE A 333 5.18 18.86 6.70
C PHE A 333 5.13 20.38 6.93
N ASP A 334 3.96 21.01 6.82
CA ASP A 334 3.77 22.45 6.97
C ASP A 334 2.72 22.76 8.06
N ALA A 335 2.69 24.01 8.54
CA ALA A 335 1.84 24.41 9.66
C ALA A 335 0.35 24.15 9.39
N HIS A 336 -0.12 24.42 8.17
CA HIS A 336 -1.51 24.17 7.80
C HIS A 336 -1.85 22.67 7.86
N LYS A 337 -0.98 21.81 7.31
CA LYS A 337 -1.20 20.35 7.36
C LYS A 337 -1.09 19.79 8.77
N ARG A 338 -0.32 20.43 9.66
CA ARG A 338 -0.22 20.04 11.07
C ARG A 338 -1.53 20.24 11.79
N ASP A 339 -2.24 21.33 11.56
CA ASP A 339 -3.51 21.60 12.23
C ASP A 339 -4.56 20.52 11.92
N ASP A 340 -4.61 20.04 10.68
CA ASP A 340 -5.55 19.01 10.22
C ASP A 340 -5.04 17.56 10.45
N SER A 341 -3.86 17.38 11.02
CA SER A 341 -3.20 16.08 11.18
C SER A 341 -3.84 15.19 12.25
N PHE A 342 -3.63 13.87 12.16
CA PHE A 342 -4.10 12.92 13.17
C PHE A 342 -3.54 13.21 14.56
N TRP A 343 -2.30 13.68 14.63
CA TRP A 343 -1.62 14.06 15.87
C TRP A 343 -2.39 15.16 16.63
N ASN A 344 -2.64 16.29 15.96
CA ASN A 344 -3.29 17.44 16.60
C ASN A 344 -4.80 17.22 16.80
N ARG A 345 -5.50 16.73 15.78
CA ARG A 345 -6.97 16.63 15.83
C ARG A 345 -7.45 15.58 16.83
N SER A 346 -6.63 14.57 17.15
CA SER A 346 -7.09 13.43 17.95
C SER A 346 -6.15 12.97 19.04
N ILE A 347 -4.87 12.71 18.76
CA ILE A 347 -3.98 12.18 19.80
C ILE A 347 -3.81 13.22 20.92
N LYS A 348 -3.47 14.46 20.59
CA LYS A 348 -3.39 15.55 21.58
C LYS A 348 -4.73 15.82 22.25
N THR A 349 -5.80 15.89 21.48
CA THR A 349 -7.15 16.13 22.02
C THR A 349 -7.54 15.06 23.05
N ALA A 350 -7.25 13.79 22.78
CA ALA A 350 -7.55 12.68 23.68
C ALA A 350 -6.68 12.72 24.95
N ILE A 351 -5.39 13.06 24.83
CA ILE A 351 -4.50 13.25 25.98
C ILE A 351 -4.96 14.41 26.86
N GLN A 352 -5.39 15.52 26.24
CA GLN A 352 -5.95 16.67 26.94
C GLN A 352 -7.20 16.32 27.73
N LYS A 353 -8.09 15.51 27.16
CA LYS A 353 -9.29 15.01 27.85
C LYS A 353 -8.95 14.10 29.03
N LYS A 354 -7.96 13.22 28.87
CA LYS A 354 -7.52 12.30 29.93
C LYS A 354 -6.91 13.05 31.13
N GLY A 355 -6.23 14.17 30.89
CA GLY A 355 -5.66 15.00 31.96
C GLY A 355 -4.47 14.35 32.69
N ASP A 356 -3.72 13.48 32.01
CA ASP A 356 -2.62 12.69 32.58
C ASP A 356 -1.25 13.34 32.26
N ASP A 357 -0.59 13.87 33.28
CA ASP A 357 0.71 14.56 33.16
C ASP A 357 1.81 13.70 32.54
N ASP A 358 1.81 12.37 32.74
CA ASP A 358 2.81 11.48 32.14
C ASP A 358 2.54 11.31 30.63
N ALA A 359 1.27 11.18 30.25
CA ALA A 359 0.87 11.14 28.85
C ALA A 359 1.21 12.45 28.12
N PHE A 360 1.05 13.61 28.78
CA PHE A 360 1.48 14.90 28.23
C PHE A 360 2.99 14.97 28.00
N LYS A 361 3.81 14.56 28.98
CA LYS A 361 5.28 14.55 28.81
C LYS A 361 5.73 13.65 27.67
N LYS A 362 5.10 12.48 27.53
CA LYS A 362 5.34 11.57 26.39
C LYS A 362 4.93 12.21 25.07
N ALA A 363 3.78 12.86 25.02
CA ALA A 363 3.31 13.57 23.83
C ALA A 363 4.27 14.69 23.41
N ASP A 364 4.70 15.55 24.34
CA ASP A 364 5.66 16.63 24.07
C ASP A 364 7.00 16.09 23.53
N PHE A 365 7.45 14.95 24.05
CA PHE A 365 8.67 14.31 23.56
C PHE A 365 8.51 13.78 22.12
N ILE A 366 7.39 13.11 21.84
CA ILE A 366 7.07 12.63 20.49
C ILE A 366 6.94 13.80 19.52
N GLU A 367 6.28 14.88 19.93
CA GLU A 367 6.08 16.06 19.08
C GLU A 367 7.41 16.70 18.66
N LYS A 368 8.37 16.84 19.57
CA LYS A 368 9.71 17.35 19.22
C LYS A 368 10.39 16.50 18.15
N LYS A 369 10.21 15.17 18.18
CA LYS A 369 10.73 14.28 17.15
C LYS A 369 9.99 14.46 15.81
N LEU A 370 8.66 14.60 15.86
CA LEU A 370 7.84 14.90 14.68
C LEU A 370 8.24 16.23 14.05
N GLU A 371 8.54 17.28 14.84
CA GLU A 371 9.04 18.56 14.34
C GLU A 371 10.35 18.42 13.58
N VAL A 372 11.31 17.65 14.11
CA VAL A 372 12.58 17.36 13.41
C VAL A 372 12.34 16.57 12.12
N LEU A 373 11.47 15.57 12.15
CA LEU A 373 11.12 14.79 10.95
C LEU A 373 10.43 15.63 9.88
N ALA A 374 9.62 16.62 10.29
CA ALA A 374 8.97 17.54 9.37
C ALA A 374 9.98 18.38 8.58
N GLU A 375 11.20 18.58 9.08
CA GLU A 375 12.28 19.31 8.41
C GLU A 375 13.17 18.42 7.52
N SER A 376 12.91 17.10 7.46
CA SER A 376 13.72 16.16 6.69
C SER A 376 13.58 16.40 5.19
N LYS A 377 14.69 16.75 4.52
CA LYS A 377 14.75 16.94 3.07
C LYS A 377 14.37 15.67 2.30
N LEU A 378 14.77 14.51 2.82
CA LEU A 378 14.44 13.21 2.24
C LEU A 378 12.93 12.99 2.20
N LEU A 379 12.26 13.25 3.33
CA LEU A 379 10.82 13.04 3.45
C LEU A 379 10.03 14.11 2.70
N GLN A 380 10.60 15.29 2.45
CA GLN A 380 9.95 16.35 1.69
C GLN A 380 10.20 16.27 0.16
N ASP A 381 11.01 15.33 -0.33
CA ASP A 381 11.31 15.23 -1.76
C ASP A 381 10.12 14.71 -2.59
N GLU A 382 9.20 15.62 -2.94
CA GLU A 382 8.02 15.31 -3.75
C GLU A 382 8.38 14.74 -5.12
N ASP A 383 9.53 15.09 -5.71
CA ASP A 383 9.88 14.65 -7.05
C ASP A 383 10.31 13.19 -7.07
N MET A 384 11.05 12.75 -6.05
CA MET A 384 11.32 11.33 -5.82
C MET A 384 10.02 10.56 -5.57
N ILE A 385 9.13 11.08 -4.72
CA ILE A 385 7.84 10.44 -4.41
C ILE A 385 6.98 10.27 -5.69
N VAL A 386 6.93 11.29 -6.54
CA VAL A 386 6.24 11.21 -7.84
C VAL A 386 6.87 10.16 -8.74
N ALA A 387 8.21 10.12 -8.84
CA ALA A 387 8.90 9.13 -9.66
C ALA A 387 8.65 7.68 -9.20
N LEU A 388 8.47 7.47 -7.89
CA LEU A 388 8.23 6.16 -7.28
C LEU A 388 6.76 5.72 -7.32
N THR A 389 5.84 6.65 -7.56
CA THR A 389 4.39 6.38 -7.54
C THR A 389 3.72 6.44 -8.91
N HIS A 390 4.45 6.87 -9.94
CA HIS A 390 3.96 6.98 -11.30
C HIS A 390 4.91 6.31 -12.29
N VAL A 391 4.35 5.61 -13.27
CA VAL A 391 5.09 5.10 -14.44
C VAL A 391 4.85 6.05 -15.62
N GLY A 392 5.91 6.42 -16.33
CA GLY A 392 5.85 7.31 -17.49
C GLY A 392 6.52 8.67 -17.28
N THR A 393 6.08 9.67 -18.03
CA THR A 393 6.75 10.99 -18.04
C THR A 393 6.35 11.83 -16.83
N ASN A 394 7.32 12.15 -15.97
CA ASN A 394 7.17 13.14 -14.92
C ASN A 394 7.11 14.54 -15.55
N LYS A 395 5.93 15.16 -15.48
CA LYS A 395 5.67 16.47 -16.09
C LYS A 395 6.50 17.61 -15.51
N LYS A 396 6.78 17.59 -14.20
CA LYS A 396 7.56 18.65 -13.51
C LYS A 396 9.02 18.63 -13.95
N ARG A 397 9.59 17.43 -14.09
CA ARG A 397 11.01 17.22 -14.44
C ARG A 397 11.27 17.01 -15.93
N HIS A 398 10.21 16.92 -16.75
CA HIS A 398 10.27 16.61 -18.18
C HIS A 398 11.14 15.39 -18.51
N ASN A 399 11.06 14.36 -17.66
CA ASN A 399 11.86 13.14 -17.78
C ASN A 399 11.02 11.89 -17.46
N GLU A 400 11.48 10.71 -17.88
CA GLU A 400 10.81 9.45 -17.56
C GLU A 400 11.07 9.03 -16.11
N SER A 401 10.05 8.49 -15.43
CA SER A 401 10.18 7.94 -14.08
C SER A 401 11.31 6.92 -14.00
N ALA A 402 11.43 6.05 -15.00
CA ALA A 402 12.53 5.09 -15.10
C ALA A 402 13.92 5.73 -14.97
N PHE A 403 14.15 6.87 -15.63
CA PHE A 403 15.44 7.57 -15.57
C PHE A 403 15.63 8.34 -14.26
N LEU A 404 14.56 8.94 -13.73
CA LEU A 404 14.60 9.59 -12.41
C LEU A 404 14.93 8.59 -11.29
N VAL A 405 14.41 7.36 -11.39
CA VAL A 405 14.72 6.28 -10.44
C VAL A 405 16.18 5.84 -10.55
N LEU A 406 16.73 5.74 -11.76
CA LEU A 406 18.16 5.47 -11.94
C LEU A 406 19.03 6.57 -11.34
N ASP A 407 18.65 7.84 -11.54
CA ASP A 407 19.35 8.96 -10.93
C ASP A 407 19.28 8.86 -9.40
N TYR A 408 18.11 8.58 -8.83
CA TYR A 408 17.99 8.30 -7.39
C TYR A 408 18.93 7.17 -6.96
N PHE A 409 18.97 6.04 -7.68
CA PHE A 409 19.82 4.90 -7.33
C PHE A 409 21.31 5.26 -7.27
N ARG A 410 21.75 6.20 -8.10
CA ARG A 410 23.15 6.68 -8.16
C ARG A 410 23.53 7.59 -6.98
N HIS A 411 22.58 8.20 -6.28
CA HIS A 411 22.90 9.07 -5.14
C HIS A 411 23.24 8.21 -3.92
N PRO A 412 24.38 8.47 -3.25
CA PRO A 412 24.71 7.75 -2.02
C PRO A 412 23.65 8.01 -0.96
N VAL A 413 23.23 6.96 -0.24
CA VAL A 413 22.33 7.11 0.91
C VAL A 413 23.14 7.68 2.05
N ALA A 414 22.82 8.91 2.47
CA ALA A 414 23.50 9.54 3.59
C ALA A 414 23.07 8.91 4.91
N LYS A 415 23.94 8.95 5.93
CA LYS A 415 23.62 8.38 7.26
C LYS A 415 22.42 9.11 7.89
N GLU A 416 22.33 10.41 7.66
CA GLU A 416 21.27 11.29 8.13
C GLU A 416 19.90 10.91 7.55
N GLU A 417 19.87 10.41 6.32
CA GLU A 417 18.65 9.91 5.65
C GLU A 417 18.14 8.65 6.34
N MET A 418 19.04 7.69 6.63
CA MET A 418 18.70 6.48 7.37
C MET A 418 18.27 6.76 8.82
N ASN A 419 18.89 7.77 9.46
CA ASN A 419 18.49 8.20 10.80
C ASN A 419 17.05 8.72 10.81
N SER A 420 16.64 9.52 9.82
CA SER A 420 15.27 10.03 9.72
C SER A 420 14.25 8.90 9.60
N LEU A 421 14.54 7.90 8.77
CA LEU A 421 13.67 6.73 8.57
C LEU A 421 13.56 5.86 9.84
N THR A 422 14.68 5.66 10.52
CA THR A 422 14.71 4.89 11.77
C THR A 422 14.02 5.64 12.92
N GLU A 423 14.19 6.96 12.98
CA GLU A 423 13.51 7.83 13.94
C GLU A 423 11.99 7.78 13.74
N PHE A 424 11.50 7.78 12.51
CA PHE A 424 10.07 7.60 12.23
C PHE A 424 9.53 6.26 12.75
N LEU A 425 10.26 5.16 12.56
CA LEU A 425 9.88 3.86 13.13
C LEU A 425 9.80 3.89 14.67
N GLN A 426 10.72 4.59 15.33
CA GLN A 426 10.70 4.76 16.78
C GLN A 426 9.50 5.59 17.22
N VAL A 427 9.27 6.73 16.56
CA VAL A 427 8.11 7.61 16.80
C VAL A 427 6.81 6.83 16.62
N MET A 428 6.67 6.04 15.57
CA MET A 428 5.48 5.22 15.34
C MET A 428 5.26 4.20 16.46
N ASN A 429 6.32 3.57 16.97
CA ASN A 429 6.22 2.68 18.15
C ASN A 429 5.76 3.43 19.40
N ASP A 430 6.32 4.62 19.65
CA ASP A 430 5.97 5.45 20.80
C ASP A 430 4.51 5.92 20.72
N ILE A 431 4.06 6.30 19.51
CA ILE A 431 2.68 6.70 19.24
C ILE A 431 1.72 5.55 19.44
N VAL A 432 2.01 4.35 18.92
CA VAL A 432 1.15 3.18 19.10
C VAL A 432 1.02 2.82 20.59
N ARG A 433 2.09 2.94 21.37
CA ARG A 433 2.06 2.72 22.83
C ARG A 433 1.22 3.77 23.53
N LEU A 434 1.48 5.05 23.26
CA LEU A 434 0.72 6.16 23.84
C LEU A 434 -0.77 6.08 23.49
N TYR A 435 -1.08 5.78 22.23
CA TYR A 435 -2.45 5.59 21.77
C TYR A 435 -3.14 4.43 22.50
N ASN A 436 -2.47 3.29 22.66
CA ASN A 436 -3.01 2.17 23.44
C ASN A 436 -3.26 2.54 24.91
N ASP A 437 -2.40 3.36 25.52
CA ASP A 437 -2.59 3.84 26.90
C ASP A 437 -3.81 4.78 27.04
N VAL A 438 -4.05 5.61 26.02
CA VAL A 438 -5.16 6.58 26.00
C VAL A 438 -6.48 5.90 25.63
N ILE A 439 -6.50 5.05 24.61
CA ILE A 439 -7.67 4.25 24.20
C ILE A 439 -8.03 3.21 25.24
N GLY A 440 -7.04 2.57 25.87
CA GLY A 440 -7.29 1.64 26.97
C GLY A 440 -8.03 2.31 28.13
N TRP A 441 -7.87 3.62 28.30
CA TRP A 441 -8.66 4.41 29.25
C TRP A 441 -10.05 4.74 28.71
N GLU A 442 -10.18 5.28 27.49
CA GLU A 442 -11.48 5.61 26.89
C GLU A 442 -12.39 4.37 26.76
N SER A 443 -11.84 3.24 26.33
CA SER A 443 -12.58 1.98 26.19
C SER A 443 -13.06 1.44 27.53
N LYS A 444 -12.29 1.59 28.61
CA LYS A 444 -12.74 1.23 29.97
C LYS A 444 -13.86 2.16 30.43
N GLN A 445 -13.78 3.45 30.11
CA GLN A 445 -14.83 4.39 30.44
C GLN A 445 -16.12 4.05 29.69
N ILE A 446 -16.06 3.82 28.38
CA ILE A 446 -17.21 3.41 27.55
C ILE A 446 -17.78 2.08 28.04
N GLN A 447 -16.94 1.10 28.35
CA GLN A 447 -17.39 -0.18 28.91
C GLN A 447 -18.15 0.05 30.22
N THR A 448 -17.60 0.87 31.13
CA THR A 448 -18.25 1.20 32.40
C THR A 448 -19.60 1.90 32.19
N GLU A 449 -19.66 2.88 31.28
CA GLU A 449 -20.89 3.60 30.94
C GLU A 449 -21.94 2.67 30.29
N THR A 450 -21.49 1.74 29.45
CA THR A 450 -22.34 0.75 28.78
C THR A 450 -22.89 -0.28 29.78
N GLU A 451 -22.06 -0.80 30.68
CA GLU A 451 -22.47 -1.69 31.77
C GLU A 451 -23.49 -0.98 32.68
N MET A 452 -23.26 0.29 33.02
CA MET A 452 -24.22 1.10 33.77
C MET A 452 -25.54 1.31 33.02
N MET A 453 -25.49 1.54 31.70
CA MET A 453 -26.69 1.68 30.86
C MET A 453 -27.51 0.37 30.83
N PHE A 454 -26.86 -0.76 30.59
CA PHE A 454 -27.52 -2.08 30.60
C PHE A 454 -28.11 -2.41 31.95
N ALA A 455 -27.38 -2.15 33.05
CA ALA A 455 -27.91 -2.28 34.40
C ALA A 455 -29.20 -1.46 34.59
N GLY A 456 -29.21 -0.20 34.13
CA GLY A 456 -30.40 0.66 34.18
C GLY A 456 -31.58 0.15 33.33
N TYR A 457 -31.32 -0.55 32.20
CA TYR A 457 -32.39 -1.20 31.44
C TYR A 457 -32.95 -2.43 32.17
N TYR A 458 -32.09 -3.27 32.76
CA TYR A 458 -32.54 -4.39 33.57
C TYR A 458 -33.37 -3.92 34.77
N ASP A 459 -32.95 -2.86 35.46
CA ASP A 459 -33.69 -2.26 36.58
C ASP A 459 -35.09 -1.78 36.15
N LYS A 460 -35.22 -1.16 34.96
CA LYS A 460 -36.53 -0.77 34.42
C LYS A 460 -37.41 -1.97 34.12
N ILE A 461 -36.88 -3.04 33.54
CA ILE A 461 -37.65 -4.27 33.31
C ILE A 461 -38.12 -4.85 34.65
N ASP A 462 -37.25 -4.88 35.67
CA ASP A 462 -37.62 -5.32 37.03
C ASP A 462 -38.73 -4.45 37.63
N GLU A 463 -38.71 -3.13 37.43
CA GLU A 463 -39.76 -2.21 37.86
C GLU A 463 -41.09 -2.48 37.14
N PHE A 464 -41.06 -2.69 35.82
CA PHE A 464 -42.24 -3.04 35.05
C PHE A 464 -42.80 -4.39 35.47
N ASP A 465 -41.96 -5.40 35.69
CA ASP A 465 -42.37 -6.72 36.20
C ASP A 465 -43.13 -6.60 37.53
N LYS A 466 -42.64 -5.76 38.45
CA LYS A 466 -43.32 -5.48 39.74
C LYS A 466 -44.66 -4.77 39.52
N LEU A 467 -44.70 -3.79 38.63
CA LEU A 467 -45.92 -3.02 38.30
C LEU A 467 -47.00 -3.91 37.66
N MET A 468 -46.61 -4.78 36.73
CA MET A 468 -47.51 -5.65 36.00
C MET A 468 -48.10 -6.72 36.91
N LYS A 469 -47.29 -7.32 37.80
CA LYS A 469 -47.75 -8.25 38.84
C LYS A 469 -48.78 -7.63 39.79
N TYR A 470 -48.72 -6.31 40.01
CA TYR A 470 -49.70 -5.60 40.83
C TYR A 470 -50.98 -5.21 40.08
N LYS A 471 -50.87 -4.92 38.77
CA LYS A 471 -51.96 -4.34 37.97
C LYS A 471 -52.75 -5.34 37.14
N ILE A 472 -52.18 -6.49 36.80
CA ILE A 472 -52.81 -7.49 35.94
C ILE A 472 -53.33 -8.64 36.79
N SER A 473 -54.64 -8.79 36.81
CA SER A 473 -55.33 -9.90 37.49
C SER A 473 -55.58 -11.10 36.57
N ASP A 474 -55.42 -10.91 35.26
CA ASP A 474 -55.64 -11.94 34.24
C ASP A 474 -54.38 -12.82 34.08
N PRO A 475 -54.45 -14.12 34.40
CA PRO A 475 -53.31 -15.03 34.31
C PRO A 475 -52.73 -15.15 32.89
N GLU A 476 -53.57 -15.05 31.85
CA GLU A 476 -53.14 -15.25 30.46
C GLU A 476 -52.35 -14.04 29.94
N VAL A 477 -52.79 -12.83 30.31
CA VAL A 477 -52.07 -11.58 30.02
C VAL A 477 -50.77 -11.49 30.82
N MET A 478 -50.76 -11.99 32.06
CA MET A 478 -49.54 -12.04 32.88
C MET A 478 -48.50 -12.99 32.28
N ALA A 479 -48.91 -14.16 31.78
CA ALA A 479 -48.02 -15.09 31.09
C ALA A 479 -47.43 -14.49 29.80
N GLN A 480 -48.22 -13.75 29.02
CA GLN A 480 -47.74 -13.04 27.83
C GLN A 480 -46.70 -11.95 28.18
N TRP A 481 -46.91 -11.23 29.28
CA TRP A 481 -45.92 -10.26 29.76
C TRP A 481 -44.63 -10.94 30.21
N GLU A 482 -44.70 -12.03 30.97
CA GLU A 482 -43.51 -12.78 31.40
C GLU A 482 -42.69 -13.26 30.20
N GLU A 483 -43.35 -13.84 29.18
CA GLU A 483 -42.68 -14.23 27.94
C GLU A 483 -42.02 -13.03 27.22
N THR A 484 -42.67 -11.87 27.23
CA THR A 484 -42.14 -10.64 26.63
C THR A 484 -40.94 -10.09 27.41
N SER A 485 -41.03 -10.08 28.74
CA SER A 485 -39.94 -9.67 29.65
C SER A 485 -38.71 -10.55 29.49
N ASP A 486 -38.91 -11.87 29.40
CA ASP A 486 -37.84 -12.83 29.14
C ASP A 486 -37.16 -12.60 27.78
N LYS A 487 -37.95 -12.35 26.72
CA LYS A 487 -37.41 -12.00 25.40
C LYS A 487 -36.61 -10.70 25.43
N LEU A 488 -37.09 -9.67 26.13
CA LEU A 488 -36.37 -8.40 26.28
C LEU A 488 -35.03 -8.60 27.00
N ARG A 489 -35.00 -9.40 28.08
CA ARG A 489 -33.77 -9.73 28.79
C ARG A 489 -32.81 -10.55 27.93
N GLU A 490 -33.32 -11.49 27.15
CA GLU A 490 -32.50 -12.28 26.22
C GLU A 490 -31.89 -11.39 25.12
N MET A 491 -32.65 -10.42 24.61
CA MET A 491 -32.14 -9.42 23.67
C MET A 491 -31.05 -8.55 24.29
N LEU A 492 -31.25 -8.02 25.51
CA LEU A 492 -30.21 -7.23 26.21
C LEU A 492 -28.95 -8.05 26.46
N LYS A 493 -29.07 -9.32 26.89
CA LYS A 493 -27.93 -10.25 27.04
C LYS A 493 -27.18 -10.51 25.74
N LYS A 494 -27.88 -10.52 24.60
CA LYS A 494 -27.24 -10.67 23.28
C LYS A 494 -26.51 -9.40 22.87
N LEU A 495 -27.05 -8.22 23.19
CA LEU A 495 -26.43 -6.93 22.91
C LEU A 495 -25.20 -6.66 23.80
N GLU A 496 -25.23 -7.10 25.06
CA GLU A 496 -24.11 -6.97 26.02
C GLU A 496 -22.87 -7.80 25.64
N ARG A 497 -23.04 -8.81 24.77
CA ARG A 497 -21.97 -9.71 24.30
C ARG A 497 -21.31 -9.27 22.99
N ILE A 498 -21.81 -8.20 22.37
CA ILE A 498 -21.29 -7.58 21.15
C ILE A 498 -20.37 -6.44 21.58
#